data_AF-A0A1Z1MNF1-F1
#
_entry.id   AF-A0A1Z1MNF1-F1
#
_cell.length_a   1.000
_cell.length_b   1.000
_cell.length_c   1.000
_cell.angle_alpha   90.00
_cell.angle_beta   90.00
_cell.angle_gamma   90.00
#
_symmetry.space_group_name_H-M   'P 1'
#
loop_
_entity.id
_entity.type
_entity.pdbx_description
1 polymer ?
#
loop_
_entity_poly.entity_id
_entity_poly.type
_entity_poly.pdbx_seq_one_letter_code
_entity_poly.pdbx_strand_id
1 'polypeptide(L)'
;MTNKKKFFDNYKRLSGQWLVCKNIYFLDNKKYIFEQKKAYIETSKQDLYHENNQNNSQLNFINNIVIKINSTIQDKNFSYEEYLYFVNNNLLISIGLMKYLKNLQYVGITIRSYIKLIDTKKNI
;
A
#
# COMPACT_ATOMS: atom_id res chain seq x y z
N MET A 1 -15.84 -8.72 -20.20
CA MET A 1 -15.63 -8.92 -18.75
C MET A 1 -15.68 -7.55 -18.09
N THR A 2 -16.60 -7.29 -17.16
CA THR A 2 -16.78 -5.94 -16.58
C THR A 2 -15.61 -5.56 -15.67
N ASN A 3 -15.25 -4.27 -15.60
CA ASN A 3 -14.17 -3.75 -14.73
C ASN A 3 -14.30 -4.21 -13.27
N LYS A 4 -15.54 -4.41 -12.78
CA LYS A 4 -15.84 -4.94 -11.45
C LYS A 4 -15.33 -6.36 -11.23
N LYS A 5 -15.48 -7.28 -12.19
CA LYS A 5 -15.01 -8.67 -12.01
C LYS A 5 -13.48 -8.72 -11.91
N LYS A 6 -12.79 -8.03 -12.82
CA LYS A 6 -11.33 -7.89 -12.79
C LYS A 6 -10.84 -7.28 -11.48
N PHE A 7 -11.58 -6.32 -10.92
CA PHE A 7 -11.29 -5.75 -9.61
C PHE A 7 -11.33 -6.79 -8.48
N PHE A 8 -12.42 -7.54 -8.35
CA PHE A 8 -12.56 -8.56 -7.30
C PHE A 8 -11.49 -9.66 -7.42
N ASP A 9 -11.16 -10.06 -8.63
CA ASP A 9 -10.14 -11.09 -8.88
C ASP A 9 -8.74 -10.61 -8.41
N ASN A 10 -8.41 -9.33 -8.61
CA ASN A 10 -7.15 -8.77 -8.11
C ASN A 10 -7.14 -8.54 -6.60
N TYR A 11 -8.27 -8.13 -6.03
CA TYR A 11 -8.38 -7.94 -4.59
C TYR A 11 -8.17 -9.27 -3.84
N LYS A 12 -8.78 -10.36 -4.30
CA LYS A 12 -8.55 -11.71 -3.73
C LYS A 12 -7.10 -12.15 -3.77
N ARG A 13 -6.30 -11.69 -4.74
CA ARG A 13 -4.88 -12.05 -4.85
C ARG A 13 -4.02 -11.47 -3.72
N LEU A 14 -4.48 -10.41 -3.06
CA LEU A 14 -3.78 -9.79 -1.94
C LEU A 14 -3.78 -10.69 -0.69
N SER A 15 -4.76 -11.59 -0.55
CA SER A 15 -4.83 -12.47 0.61
C SER A 15 -3.64 -13.42 0.72
N GLY A 16 -3.08 -13.56 1.92
CA GLY A 16 -2.03 -14.51 2.26
C GLY A 16 -0.92 -13.93 3.12
N GLN A 17 0.14 -14.73 3.32
CA GLN A 17 1.35 -14.29 4.01
C GLN A 17 2.30 -13.56 3.05
N TRP A 18 2.86 -12.46 3.51
CA TRP A 18 3.79 -11.62 2.76
C TRP A 18 5.02 -11.30 3.59
N LEU A 19 6.19 -11.28 2.94
CA LEU A 19 7.37 -10.60 3.43
C LEU A 19 7.32 -9.16 2.95
N VAL A 20 7.27 -8.21 3.89
CA VAL A 20 7.22 -6.78 3.61
C VAL A 20 8.58 -6.19 3.93
N CYS A 21 9.21 -5.58 2.93
CA CYS A 21 10.41 -4.76 3.11
C CYS A 21 10.03 -3.30 2.89
N LYS A 22 10.36 -2.42 3.82
CA LYS A 22 10.02 -1.01 3.80
C LYS A 22 11.30 -0.19 3.94
N ASN A 23 11.50 0.70 2.97
CA ASN A 23 12.58 1.66 2.93
C ASN A 23 11.96 3.05 3.02
N ILE A 24 12.42 3.88 3.96
CA ILE A 24 11.97 5.27 4.10
C ILE A 24 13.21 6.16 4.00
N TYR A 25 13.14 7.16 3.14
CA TYR A 25 14.17 8.19 3.04
C TYR A 25 13.56 9.56 3.32
N PHE A 26 14.02 10.21 4.38
CA PHE A 26 13.63 11.56 4.75
C PHE A 26 14.59 12.56 4.10
N LEU A 27 14.04 13.50 3.33
CA LEU A 27 14.81 14.46 2.54
C LEU A 27 15.44 15.53 3.43
N ASP A 28 14.70 16.04 4.41
CA ASP A 28 15.09 17.18 5.25
C ASP A 28 16.36 16.91 6.05
N ASN A 29 16.51 15.70 6.58
CA ASN A 29 17.64 15.31 7.43
C ASN A 29 18.49 14.17 6.83
N LYS A 30 18.24 13.80 5.56
CA LYS A 30 18.90 12.69 4.87
C LYS A 30 18.88 11.37 5.65
N LYS A 31 17.86 11.17 6.51
CA LYS A 31 17.73 9.98 7.34
C LYS A 31 17.12 8.84 6.55
N TYR A 32 17.74 7.67 6.66
CA TYR A 32 17.27 6.42 6.09
C TYR A 32 16.75 5.47 7.17
N ILE A 33 15.62 4.81 6.91
CA ILE A 33 15.06 3.76 7.77
C ILE A 33 14.74 2.54 6.91
N PHE A 34 15.18 1.37 7.36
CA PHE A 34 14.87 0.08 6.79
C PHE A 34 14.11 -0.79 7.81
N GLU A 35 13.03 -1.42 7.38
CA GLU A 35 12.23 -2.35 8.18
C GLU A 35 11.89 -3.57 7.31
N GLN A 36 11.99 -4.76 7.88
CA GLN A 36 11.48 -5.99 7.28
C GLN A 36 10.59 -6.72 8.26
N LYS A 37 9.42 -7.19 7.80
CA LYS A 37 8.51 -7.99 8.62
C LYS A 37 7.67 -8.94 7.80
N LYS A 38 7.16 -9.99 8.46
CA LYS A 38 6.09 -10.82 7.90
C LYS A 38 4.75 -10.16 8.23
N ALA A 39 3.83 -10.15 7.29
CA ALA A 39 2.46 -9.68 7.47
C ALA A 39 1.49 -10.68 6.84
N TYR A 40 0.35 -10.91 7.49
CA TYR A 40 -0.77 -11.60 6.87
C TYR A 40 -1.76 -10.55 6.39
N ILE A 41 -2.10 -10.59 5.11
CA ILE A 41 -3.14 -9.74 4.53
C ILE A 41 -4.36 -10.63 4.38
N GLU A 42 -5.46 -10.21 4.99
CA GLU A 42 -6.77 -10.82 4.79
C GLU A 42 -7.63 -9.83 4.01
N THR A 43 -8.32 -10.33 2.99
CA THR A 43 -9.22 -9.50 2.17
C THR A 43 -10.65 -9.97 2.41
N SER A 44 -11.46 -9.20 3.14
CA SER A 44 -12.88 -9.48 3.25
C SER A 44 -13.66 -8.73 2.16
N LYS A 45 -14.86 -9.23 1.80
CA LYS A 45 -15.75 -8.49 0.90
C LYS A 45 -16.24 -7.17 1.52
N GLN A 46 -16.21 -7.04 2.85
CA GLN A 46 -16.71 -5.88 3.59
C GLN A 46 -15.71 -4.72 3.58
N ASP A 47 -14.41 -5.00 3.52
CA ASP A 47 -13.32 -4.01 3.43
C ASP A 47 -13.37 -3.15 2.17
N LEU A 48 -14.14 -3.59 1.16
CA LEU A 48 -14.39 -2.88 -0.08
C LEU A 48 -15.46 -1.77 0.06
N TYR A 49 -16.21 -1.77 1.15
CA TYR A 49 -17.32 -0.83 1.39
C TYR A 49 -17.02 0.20 2.49
N HIS A 50 -15.87 0.10 3.17
CA HIS A 50 -15.44 1.04 4.21
C HIS A 50 -14.79 2.30 3.62
N GLU A 51 -15.54 3.04 2.80
CA GLU A 51 -15.09 4.34 2.27
C GLU A 51 -15.54 5.53 3.14
N ASN A 52 -16.32 5.31 4.19
CA ASN A 52 -16.83 6.38 5.05
C ASN A 52 -16.86 5.93 6.50
N ASN A 53 -15.83 6.29 7.28
CA ASN A 53 -15.96 6.96 8.58
C ASN A 53 -14.70 6.77 9.43
N GLN A 54 -14.15 7.92 9.87
CA GLN A 54 -13.20 8.16 10.96
C GLN A 54 -11.70 8.04 10.76
N ASN A 55 -11.19 7.75 9.56
CA ASN A 55 -9.84 8.19 9.12
C ASN A 55 -9.88 8.38 7.60
N ASN A 56 -9.65 9.60 7.10
CA ASN A 56 -9.88 9.98 5.69
C ASN A 56 -8.91 9.32 4.71
N SER A 57 -9.05 8.01 4.49
CA SER A 57 -8.28 7.25 3.53
C SER A 57 -9.15 6.93 2.33
N GLN A 58 -8.96 7.65 1.22
CA GLN A 58 -9.67 7.40 -0.04
C GLN A 58 -8.84 6.48 -0.94
N LEU A 59 -9.48 5.47 -1.54
CA LEU A 59 -8.88 4.49 -2.44
C LEU A 59 -9.30 4.75 -3.89
N ASN A 60 -8.40 5.29 -4.72
CA ASN A 60 -8.67 5.52 -6.14
C ASN A 60 -7.87 4.54 -7.02
N PHE A 61 -8.54 3.92 -8.00
CA PHE A 61 -7.92 2.98 -8.96
C PHE A 61 -7.70 3.65 -10.31
N ILE A 62 -6.44 3.66 -10.76
CA ILE A 62 -6.04 4.14 -12.10
C ILE A 62 -5.69 2.90 -12.96
N ASN A 63 -6.05 2.92 -14.24
CA ASN A 63 -5.92 1.77 -15.17
C ASN A 63 -4.55 1.05 -15.08
N ASN A 64 -4.61 -0.29 -15.15
CA ASN A 64 -3.54 -1.23 -14.79
C ASN A 64 -3.07 -1.11 -13.33
N ILE A 65 -4.08 -1.19 -12.45
CA ILE A 65 -4.09 -1.58 -11.02
C ILE A 65 -3.00 -0.90 -10.20
N VAL A 66 -3.17 0.40 -10.10
CA VAL A 66 -2.57 1.23 -9.07
C VAL A 66 -3.61 1.46 -7.98
N ILE A 67 -3.38 0.97 -6.75
CA ILE A 67 -4.17 1.38 -5.59
C ILE A 67 -3.52 2.64 -5.04
N LYS A 68 -4.22 3.77 -5.07
CA LYS A 68 -3.78 4.99 -4.39
C LYS A 68 -4.37 5.02 -2.98
N ILE A 69 -3.50 5.01 -1.98
CA ILE A 69 -3.84 5.23 -0.56
C ILE A 69 -3.47 6.67 -0.22
N ASN A 70 -4.42 7.44 0.30
CA ASN A 70 -4.15 8.75 0.87
C ASN A 70 -4.30 8.67 2.38
N SER A 71 -3.46 9.37 3.13
CA SER A 71 -3.58 9.49 4.57
C SER A 71 -3.10 10.87 5.01
N THR A 72 -3.77 11.45 5.99
CA THR A 72 -3.37 12.72 6.60
C THR A 72 -2.96 12.45 8.05
N ILE A 73 -1.73 12.81 8.40
CA ILE A 73 -1.19 12.66 9.76
C ILE A 73 -1.26 14.04 10.42
N GLN A 74 -2.39 14.29 11.10
CA GLN A 74 -2.71 15.61 11.67
C GLN A 74 -1.63 16.10 12.64
N ASP A 75 -1.18 15.27 13.57
CA ASP A 75 -0.19 15.64 14.61
C ASP A 75 1.13 16.14 14.06
N LYS A 76 1.48 15.73 12.84
CA LYS A 76 2.75 16.09 12.19
C LYS A 76 2.57 17.01 10.99
N ASN A 77 1.34 17.45 10.73
CA ASN A 77 1.01 18.32 9.60
C ASN A 77 1.52 17.77 8.25
N PHE A 78 1.42 16.45 8.06
CA PHE A 78 1.85 15.75 6.85
C PHE A 78 0.67 15.15 6.09
N SER A 79 0.75 15.17 4.76
CA SER A 79 0.02 14.24 3.90
C SER A 79 0.95 13.12 3.44
N TYR A 80 0.38 11.92 3.35
CA TYR A 80 1.03 10.74 2.82
C TYR A 80 0.17 10.18 1.70
N GLU A 81 0.81 9.89 0.58
CA GLU A 81 0.17 9.35 -0.61
C GLU A 81 0.98 8.15 -1.09
N GLU A 82 0.37 6.98 -1.18
CA GLU A 82 1.03 5.74 -1.56
C GLU A 82 0.34 5.09 -2.75
N TYR A 83 1.14 4.71 -3.74
CA TYR A 83 0.70 4.03 -4.94
C TYR A 83 1.19 2.59 -4.90
N LEU A 84 0.27 1.62 -4.88
CA LEU A 84 0.59 0.21 -4.89
C LEU A 84 0.41 -0.35 -6.30
N TYR A 85 1.43 -1.03 -6.80
CA TYR A 85 1.50 -1.61 -8.13
C TYR A 85 1.66 -3.12 -8.01
N PHE A 86 0.84 -3.87 -8.74
CA PHE A 86 1.10 -5.28 -8.97
C PHE A 86 2.18 -5.42 -10.04
N VAL A 87 3.33 -5.99 -9.66
CA VAL A 87 4.33 -6.43 -10.63
C VAL A 87 3.92 -7.79 -11.20
N ASN A 88 3.49 -8.71 -10.33
CA ASN A 88 2.92 -10.00 -10.70
C ASN A 88 2.01 -10.57 -9.58
N ASN A 89 1.71 -11.87 -9.58
CA ASN A 89 0.87 -12.53 -8.56
C ASN A 89 1.50 -12.58 -7.16
N ASN A 90 2.83 -12.53 -7.10
CA ASN A 90 3.62 -12.77 -5.90
C ASN A 90 4.46 -11.55 -5.48
N LEU A 91 4.41 -10.46 -6.26
CA LEU A 91 5.16 -9.24 -5.99
C LEU A 91 4.28 -8.01 -6.16
N LEU A 92 4.19 -7.24 -5.08
CA LEU A 92 3.68 -5.87 -5.08
C LEU A 92 4.83 -4.92 -4.77
N ILE A 93 4.81 -3.76 -5.41
CA ILE A 93 5.69 -2.64 -5.05
C ILE A 93 4.80 -1.47 -4.71
N SER A 94 5.19 -0.68 -3.70
CA SER A 94 4.55 0.59 -3.44
C SER A 94 5.56 1.73 -3.36
N ILE A 95 5.12 2.89 -3.82
CA ILE A 95 5.85 4.15 -3.73
C ILE A 95 4.97 5.14 -2.96
N GLY A 96 5.45 5.55 -1.80
CA GLY A 96 4.84 6.51 -0.92
C GLY A 96 5.56 7.86 -0.95
N LEU A 97 4.81 8.95 -1.01
CA LEU A 97 5.30 10.32 -0.97
C LEU A 97 4.76 11.00 0.29
N MET A 98 5.64 11.61 1.07
CA MET A 98 5.27 12.41 2.25
C MET A 98 5.48 13.89 1.92
N LYS A 99 4.50 14.73 2.25
CA LYS A 99 4.56 16.19 2.05
C LYS A 99 4.06 16.93 3.28
N TYR A 100 4.61 18.10 3.58
CA TYR A 100 3.97 19.02 4.52
C TYR A 100 2.63 19.52 3.93
N LEU A 101 1.58 19.60 4.76
CA LEU A 101 0.27 20.11 4.32
C LEU A 101 0.30 21.60 3.96
N LYS A 102 1.14 22.40 4.65
CA LYS A 102 1.14 23.88 4.53
C LYS A 102 1.81 24.39 3.25
N ASN A 103 2.97 23.86 2.88
CA ASN A 103 3.78 24.36 1.76
C ASN A 103 3.94 23.33 0.62
N LEU A 104 3.32 22.14 0.74
CA LEU A 104 3.38 21.03 -0.22
C LEU A 104 4.80 20.52 -0.52
N GLN A 105 5.79 20.90 0.29
CA GLN A 105 7.17 20.44 0.15
C GLN A 105 7.26 18.95 0.50
N TYR A 106 7.93 18.19 -0.35
CA TYR A 106 8.23 16.78 -0.10
C TYR A 106 9.23 16.64 1.03
N VAL A 107 8.93 15.77 1.99
CA VAL A 107 9.79 15.50 3.15
C VAL A 107 10.37 14.10 3.16
N GLY A 108 9.82 13.22 2.33
CA GLY A 108 10.37 11.90 2.20
C GLY A 108 9.62 11.02 1.21
N ILE A 109 10.29 9.93 0.89
CA ILE A 109 9.80 8.88 0.02
C ILE A 109 9.83 7.57 0.79
N THR A 110 8.82 6.73 0.57
CA THR A 110 8.77 5.37 1.06
C THR A 110 8.73 4.44 -0.14
N ILE A 111 9.56 3.40 -0.14
CA ILE A 111 9.48 2.32 -1.12
C ILE A 111 9.23 1.04 -0.35
N ARG A 112 8.18 0.30 -0.71
CA ARG A 112 7.93 -1.02 -0.13
C ARG A 112 7.87 -2.08 -1.21
N SER A 113 8.38 -3.25 -0.86
CA SER A 113 8.16 -4.47 -1.62
C SER A 113 7.40 -5.46 -0.75
N TYR A 114 6.40 -6.10 -1.33
CA TYR A 114 5.67 -7.19 -0.71
C TYR A 114 5.93 -8.43 -1.56
N ILE A 115 6.57 -9.43 -0.96
CA ILE A 115 6.83 -10.72 -1.61
C ILE A 115 5.93 -11.76 -0.97
N LYS A 116 5.05 -12.36 -1.76
CA LYS A 116 4.11 -13.38 -1.28
C LYS A 116 4.87 -14.63 -0.88
N LEU A 117 4.65 -15.10 0.33
CA LEU A 117 5.21 -16.35 0.82
C LEU A 117 4.31 -17.49 0.36
N ILE A 118 4.88 -18.49 -0.32
CA ILE A 118 4.15 -19.67 -0.75
C ILE A 118 3.98 -20.57 0.48
N ASP A 119 2.73 -20.90 0.80
CA ASP A 119 2.41 -21.80 1.89
C ASP A 119 2.73 -23.24 1.45
N THR A 120 3.91 -23.74 1.81
CA THR A 120 4.41 -25.04 1.36
C THR A 120 3.62 -26.22 1.94
N LYS A 121 2.74 -25.99 2.92
CA LYS A 121 1.99 -27.02 3.63
C LYS A 121 0.71 -27.50 2.93
N LYS A 122 0.30 -26.89 1.82
CA LYS A 122 -0.93 -27.28 1.08
C LYS A 122 -0.72 -28.19 -0.13
N ASN A 123 0.52 -28.59 -0.41
CA ASN A 123 0.88 -29.40 -1.59
C ASN A 123 1.47 -30.79 -1.23
N ILE A 124 1.15 -31.31 -0.05
CA ILE A 124 1.42 -32.70 0.36
C ILE A 124 0.08 -33.32 0.76
#